data_AF-A0ABC8L6P6-F1
#
_entry.id   AF-A0ABC8L6P6-F1
#
_cell.length_a   1.000
_cell.length_b   1.000
_cell.length_c   1.000
_cell.angle_alpha   90.00
_cell.angle_beta   90.00
_cell.angle_gamma   90.00
#
_symmetry.space_group_name_H-M   'P 1'
#
loop_
_entity.id
_entity.type
_entity.pdbx_description
1 polymer ?
#
loop_
_entity_poly.entity_id
_entity_poly.type
_entity_poly.pdbx_seq_one_letter_code
_entity_poly.pdbx_strand_id
1 'polypeptide(L)'
;MNRFGHGSGANSWLKQLEGGGWSNNVRTCVYMKKTRHGSSNYMEKELQFTRILSDKAQENPVRLHYCDGASFSGYGQDEVAQLQFRGERIWRAAIDDLKANRVRYADQALLSGCSAGGLAAILRCDEFRDMLVSL
;
A
#
# COMPACT_ATOMS: atom_id res chain seq x y z
N MET A 1 0.41 8.54 -3.25
CA MET A 1 1.32 9.61 -3.74
C MET A 1 2.49 8.94 -4.45
N ASN A 2 2.90 9.44 -5.62
CA ASN A 2 3.98 8.87 -6.44
C ASN A 2 5.02 9.97 -6.73
N ARG A 3 6.31 9.65 -6.67
CA ARG A 3 7.40 10.52 -7.10
C ARG A 3 8.35 9.74 -7.99
N PHE A 4 8.83 10.40 -9.05
CA PHE A 4 9.67 9.75 -10.05
C PHE A 4 11.17 10.00 -9.81
N GLY A 5 11.96 8.93 -9.85
CA GLY A 5 13.40 8.91 -9.93
C GLY A 5 13.89 9.22 -11.34
N HIS A 6 15.18 9.58 -11.45
CA HIS A 6 15.81 10.02 -12.70
C HIS A 6 17.20 9.39 -12.85
N GLY A 7 17.75 9.40 -14.07
CA GLY A 7 19.06 8.80 -14.35
C GLY A 7 19.06 7.29 -14.12
N SER A 8 20.06 6.76 -13.39
CA SER A 8 20.18 5.33 -13.11
C SER A 8 19.06 4.75 -12.22
N GLY A 9 18.25 5.60 -11.59
CA GLY A 9 17.11 5.19 -10.75
C GLY A 9 15.76 5.25 -11.45
N ALA A 10 15.70 5.66 -12.71
CA ALA A 10 14.43 5.83 -13.44
C ALA A 10 13.59 4.53 -13.47
N ASN A 11 14.25 3.38 -13.38
CA ASN A 11 13.63 2.05 -13.42
C ASN A 11 13.67 1.31 -12.07
N SER A 12 14.09 1.97 -10.99
CA SER A 12 14.10 1.38 -9.64
C SER A 12 12.85 1.79 -8.87
N TRP A 13 12.11 0.83 -8.34
CA TRP A 13 10.81 1.08 -7.71
C TRP A 13 10.78 0.65 -6.25
N LEU A 14 10.18 1.48 -5.40
CA LEU A 14 9.98 1.19 -3.99
C LEU A 14 8.51 1.36 -3.63
N LYS A 15 7.84 0.27 -3.28
CA LYS A 15 6.47 0.31 -2.74
C LYS A 15 6.51 0.11 -1.24
N GLN A 16 6.23 1.18 -0.49
CA GLN A 16 6.07 1.12 0.96
C GLN A 16 4.59 0.99 1.33
N LEU A 17 4.27 -0.06 2.08
CA LEU A 17 2.97 -0.26 2.70
C LEU A 17 2.94 0.41 4.07
N GLU A 18 1.99 1.32 4.25
CA GLU A 18 1.70 1.93 5.55
C GLU A 18 1.19 0.85 6.54
N GLY A 19 1.55 0.99 7.81
CA GLY A 19 1.01 0.19 8.90
C GLY A 19 0.09 1.03 9.80
N GLY A 20 -0.67 0.38 10.67
CA GLY A 20 -1.60 1.07 11.56
C GLY A 20 -2.34 0.14 12.51
N GLY A 21 -1.73 -0.99 12.87
CA GLY A 21 -2.38 -2.05 13.65
C GLY A 21 -3.47 -2.77 12.87
N TRP A 22 -4.31 -3.50 13.59
CA TRP A 22 -5.42 -4.28 13.04
C TRP A 22 -6.68 -4.08 13.85
N SER A 23 -7.81 -4.40 13.22
CA SER A 23 -9.09 -4.46 13.89
C SER A 23 -9.62 -5.89 13.88
N ASN A 24 -9.91 -6.45 15.05
CA ASN A 24 -10.25 -7.86 15.23
C ASN A 24 -11.71 -8.10 15.65
N ASN A 25 -12.54 -7.06 15.79
CA ASN A 25 -13.96 -7.19 16.06
C ASN A 25 -14.75 -5.96 15.56
N VAL A 26 -16.08 -6.08 15.48
CA VAL A 26 -16.95 -5.00 14.95
C VAL A 26 -16.78 -3.69 15.73
N ARG A 27 -16.66 -3.75 17.06
CA ARG A 27 -16.49 -2.56 17.90
C ARG A 27 -15.21 -1.81 17.56
N THR A 28 -14.08 -2.51 17.43
CA THR A 28 -12.80 -1.89 17.05
C THR A 28 -12.85 -1.37 15.61
N CYS A 29 -13.54 -2.07 14.70
CA CYS A 29 -13.68 -1.64 13.31
C CYS A 29 -14.49 -0.34 13.18
N VAL A 30 -15.60 -0.24 13.93
CA VAL A 30 -16.45 0.96 13.97
C VAL A 30 -15.71 2.16 14.55
N TYR A 31 -14.81 1.94 15.49
CA TYR A 31 -13.91 2.99 15.97
C TYR A 31 -12.90 3.39 14.89
N MET A 32 -12.20 2.41 14.30
CA MET A 32 -11.15 2.64 13.30
C MET A 32 -11.67 3.37 12.05
N LYS A 33 -12.90 3.11 11.59
CA LYS A 33 -13.48 3.75 10.40
C LYS A 33 -13.59 5.27 10.49
N LYS A 34 -13.48 5.83 11.70
CA LYS A 34 -13.48 7.27 11.98
C LYS A 34 -12.07 7.87 12.10
N THR A 35 -11.04 7.13 11.69
CA THR A 35 -9.63 7.53 11.79
C THR A 35 -8.95 7.44 10.42
N ARG A 36 -7.74 8.01 10.30
CA ARG A 36 -6.93 7.93 9.07
C ARG A 36 -6.60 6.50 8.63
N HIS A 37 -6.57 5.54 9.57
CA HIS A 37 -6.27 4.13 9.30
C HIS A 37 -7.50 3.26 9.02
N GLY A 38 -8.71 3.85 8.96
CA GLY A 38 -9.93 3.13 8.61
C GLY A 38 -10.82 3.85 7.60
N SER A 39 -10.45 5.05 7.13
CA SER A 39 -11.17 5.75 6.06
C SER A 39 -10.30 6.80 5.38
N SER A 40 -10.39 6.84 4.05
CA SER A 40 -9.73 7.85 3.22
C SER A 40 -10.23 9.28 3.47
N ASN A 41 -11.41 9.44 4.08
CA ASN A 41 -11.94 10.76 4.44
C ASN A 41 -11.10 11.46 5.52
N TYR A 42 -10.32 10.70 6.29
CA TYR A 42 -9.48 11.21 7.37
C TYR A 42 -7.98 11.06 7.07
N MET A 43 -7.62 10.64 5.86
CA MET A 43 -6.22 10.51 5.46
C MET A 43 -5.57 11.89 5.27
N GLU A 44 -4.29 11.96 5.60
CA GLU A 44 -3.45 13.10 5.26
C GLU A 44 -3.36 13.21 3.72
N LYS A 45 -3.66 14.40 3.19
CA LYS A 45 -3.64 14.64 1.73
C LYS A 45 -2.23 14.76 1.18
N GLU A 46 -1.30 15.20 2.02
CA GLU A 46 0.11 15.35 1.70
C GLU A 46 0.92 14.57 2.72
N LEU A 47 1.76 13.68 2.22
CA LEU A 47 2.69 12.94 3.06
C LEU A 47 4.12 13.41 2.81
N GLN A 48 4.84 13.63 3.90
CA GLN A 48 6.27 13.83 3.83
C GLN A 48 6.96 12.48 3.61
N PHE A 49 7.65 12.41 2.49
CA PHE A 49 8.45 11.27 2.06
C PHE A 49 9.82 11.35 2.72
N THR A 50 10.08 10.47 3.69
CA THR A 50 11.28 10.49 4.54
C THR A 50 11.99 9.13 4.54
N ARG A 51 13.29 9.14 4.89
CA ARG A 51 14.16 7.94 4.98
C ARG A 51 14.18 7.15 3.68
N ILE A 52 13.75 5.88 3.69
CA ILE A 52 13.72 5.02 2.51
C ILE A 52 12.77 5.59 1.43
N LEU A 53 11.84 6.47 1.79
CA LEU A 53 11.01 7.18 0.82
C LEU A 53 11.54 8.57 0.48
N SER A 54 12.74 8.96 0.95
CA SER A 54 13.33 10.28 0.69
C SER A 54 13.49 10.57 -0.80
N ASP A 55 13.64 11.85 -1.13
CA ASP A 55 13.75 12.42 -2.46
C ASP A 55 15.07 12.12 -3.19
N LYS A 56 15.74 11.02 -2.83
CA LYS A 56 16.94 10.59 -3.54
C LYS A 56 16.60 10.34 -5.01
N ALA A 57 17.37 10.94 -5.90
CA ALA A 57 17.18 10.86 -7.34
C ALA A 57 17.14 9.43 -7.90
N GLN A 58 17.64 8.44 -7.13
CA GLN A 58 17.76 7.05 -7.56
C GLN A 58 16.53 6.17 -7.29
N GLU A 59 15.47 6.68 -6.66
CA GLU A 59 14.32 5.85 -6.25
C GLU A 59 13.00 6.46 -6.75
N ASN A 60 12.06 5.60 -7.19
CA ASN A 60 10.66 5.96 -7.42
C ASN A 60 9.79 5.54 -6.20
N PRO A 61 9.72 6.33 -5.11
CA PRO A 61 8.96 5.95 -3.93
C PRO A 61 7.45 6.07 -4.17
N VAL A 62 6.74 4.96 -3.94
CA VAL A 62 5.28 4.87 -3.90
C VAL A 62 4.87 4.44 -2.50
N ARG A 63 4.00 5.21 -1.85
CA ARG A 63 3.36 4.78 -0.60
C ARG A 63 1.89 4.47 -0.85
N LEU A 64 1.47 3.27 -0.45
CA LEU A 64 0.07 2.87 -0.40
C LEU A 64 -0.46 3.10 1.02
N HIS A 65 -1.51 3.92 1.12
CA HIS A 65 -2.16 4.21 2.39
C HIS A 65 -2.95 3.02 2.92
N TYR A 66 -2.94 2.87 4.24
CA TYR A 66 -3.57 1.77 4.95
C TYR A 66 -4.94 2.19 5.48
N CYS A 67 -6.02 1.53 5.05
CA CYS A 67 -7.37 1.79 5.55
C CYS A 67 -8.27 0.56 5.70
N ASP A 68 -7.78 -0.65 5.48
CA ASP A 68 -8.59 -1.86 5.56
C ASP A 68 -8.60 -2.51 6.94
N GLY A 69 -7.66 -2.12 7.83
CA GLY A 69 -7.53 -2.66 9.18
C GLY A 69 -7.14 -4.14 9.24
N ALA A 70 -6.67 -4.72 8.14
CA ALA A 70 -6.39 -6.14 7.99
C ALA A 70 -5.15 -6.45 7.13
N SER A 71 -4.10 -5.62 7.19
CA SER A 71 -2.86 -5.81 6.40
C SER A 71 -3.11 -6.06 4.91
N PHE A 72 -3.99 -5.29 4.28
CA PHE A 72 -4.40 -5.47 2.88
C PHE A 72 -4.91 -6.89 2.57
N SER A 73 -5.48 -7.60 3.56
CA SER A 73 -5.88 -9.01 3.42
C SER A 73 -7.38 -9.24 3.55
N GLY A 74 -8.14 -8.27 4.04
CA GLY A 74 -9.59 -8.41 4.20
C GLY A 74 -10.34 -8.56 2.87
N TYR A 75 -11.29 -9.50 2.85
CA TYR A 75 -12.30 -9.66 1.80
C TYR A 75 -13.66 -9.93 2.43
N GLY A 76 -14.52 -8.91 2.48
CA GLY A 76 -15.87 -9.04 3.05
C GLY A 76 -16.51 -7.71 3.40
N GLN A 77 -17.63 -7.77 4.12
CA GLN A 77 -18.32 -6.60 4.65
C GLN A 77 -19.18 -6.97 5.87
N ASP A 78 -19.51 -5.95 6.65
CA ASP A 78 -20.59 -6.00 7.65
C ASP A 78 -21.58 -4.89 7.29
N GLU A 79 -22.74 -5.26 6.77
CA GLU A 79 -23.74 -4.31 6.26
C GLU A 79 -24.40 -3.53 7.41
N VAL A 80 -24.64 -4.19 8.55
CA VAL A 80 -25.28 -3.59 9.72
C VAL A 80 -24.38 -2.52 10.33
N ALA A 81 -23.10 -2.82 10.50
CA ALA A 81 -22.10 -1.89 11.01
C ALA A 81 -21.58 -0.91 9.94
N GLN A 82 -21.99 -1.08 8.68
CA GLN A 82 -21.51 -0.35 7.52
C GLN A 82 -19.98 -0.35 7.42
N LEU A 83 -19.40 -1.56 7.44
CA LEU A 83 -17.96 -1.80 7.33
C LEU A 83 -17.65 -2.54 6.03
N GLN A 84 -16.53 -2.17 5.42
CA GLN A 84 -16.05 -2.73 4.17
C GLN A 84 -14.63 -3.27 4.40
N PHE A 85 -14.45 -4.58 4.31
CA PHE A 85 -13.15 -5.23 4.45
C PHE A 85 -12.61 -5.50 3.06
N ARG A 86 -11.89 -4.51 2.51
CA ARG A 86 -11.50 -4.48 1.09
C ARG A 86 -9.99 -4.45 0.87
N GLY A 87 -9.22 -4.90 1.85
CA GLY A 87 -7.77 -4.92 1.80
C GLY A 87 -7.21 -5.56 0.54
N GLU A 88 -7.72 -6.74 0.18
CA GLU A 88 -7.25 -7.43 -1.04
C GLU A 88 -7.60 -6.63 -2.31
N ARG A 89 -8.80 -6.05 -2.38
CA ARG A 89 -9.21 -5.24 -3.55
C ARG A 89 -8.40 -3.96 -3.67
N ILE A 90 -8.08 -3.31 -2.55
CA ILE A 90 -7.22 -2.13 -2.51
C ILE A 90 -5.82 -2.49 -2.99
N TRP A 91 -5.26 -3.61 -2.52
CA TRP A 91 -3.97 -4.11 -2.99
C TRP A 91 -3.97 -4.33 -4.51
N ARG A 92 -4.92 -5.12 -5.04
CA ARG A 92 -5.01 -5.41 -6.48
C ARG A 92 -5.13 -4.14 -7.31
N ALA A 93 -6.05 -3.24 -6.95
CA ALA A 93 -6.22 -1.97 -7.66
C ALA A 93 -4.94 -1.13 -7.66
N ALA A 94 -4.23 -1.06 -6.52
CA ALA A 94 -2.97 -0.34 -6.42
C ALA A 94 -1.82 -1.03 -7.16
N ILE A 95 -1.93 -2.32 -7.46
CA ILE A 95 -0.95 -3.08 -8.23
C ILE A 95 -1.20 -2.91 -9.73
N ASP A 96 -2.46 -2.99 -10.15
CA ASP A 96 -2.85 -2.78 -11.55
C ASP A 96 -2.54 -1.36 -12.00
N ASP A 97 -2.80 -0.35 -11.16
CA ASP A 97 -2.43 1.04 -11.43
C ASP A 97 -0.90 1.21 -11.58
N LEU A 98 -0.12 0.49 -10.78
CA LEU A 98 1.35 0.53 -10.89
C LEU A 98 1.86 -0.15 -12.16
N LYS A 99 1.26 -1.28 -12.56
CA LYS A 99 1.58 -1.94 -13.84
C LYS A 99 1.35 -1.00 -15.02
N ALA A 100 0.23 -0.28 -15.03
CA ALA A 100 -0.12 0.64 -16.09
C ALA A 100 0.84 1.85 -16.18
N ASN A 101 1.39 2.30 -15.05
CA ASN A 101 2.13 3.56 -14.93
C ASN A 101 3.67 3.44 -14.94
N ARG A 102 4.25 2.36 -15.51
CA ARG A 102 5.70 2.12 -15.83
C ARG A 102 6.45 1.09 -14.97
N VAL A 103 5.84 0.41 -13.98
CA VAL A 103 6.51 -0.75 -13.33
C VAL A 103 6.83 -1.85 -14.35
N ARG A 104 6.15 -1.86 -15.51
CA ARG A 104 6.52 -2.70 -16.68
C ARG A 104 7.98 -2.63 -17.10
N TYR A 105 8.63 -1.50 -16.90
CA TYR A 105 10.02 -1.27 -17.30
C TYR A 105 10.97 -1.25 -16.10
N ALA A 106 10.52 -1.73 -14.94
CA ALA A 106 11.33 -1.76 -13.74
C ALA A 106 12.45 -2.80 -13.85
N ASP A 107 13.70 -2.37 -13.69
CA ASP A 107 14.84 -3.29 -13.59
C ASP A 107 14.88 -3.94 -12.21
N GLN A 108 14.42 -3.21 -11.19
CA GLN A 108 14.37 -3.65 -9.80
C GLN A 108 13.15 -3.05 -9.11
N ALA A 109 12.53 -3.84 -8.23
CA ALA A 109 11.45 -3.35 -7.38
C ALA A 109 11.56 -3.94 -5.97
N LEU A 110 11.32 -3.10 -4.97
CA LEU A 110 11.32 -3.44 -3.55
C LEU A 110 9.91 -3.22 -2.98
N LEU A 111 9.36 -4.28 -2.38
CA LEU A 111 8.17 -4.19 -1.54
C LEU A 111 8.60 -4.12 -0.08
N SER A 112 8.20 -3.05 0.60
CA SER A 112 8.54 -2.82 2.00
C SER A 112 7.32 -2.41 2.81
N GLY A 113 7.42 -2.48 4.13
CA GLY A 113 6.34 -2.09 5.02
C GLY A 113 6.80 -2.02 6.48
N CYS A 114 6.02 -1.35 7.32
CA CYS A 114 6.27 -1.29 8.76
C CYS A 114 5.05 -1.81 9.53
N SER A 115 5.26 -2.58 10.60
CA SER A 115 4.18 -3.13 11.43
C SER A 115 3.15 -3.91 10.58
N ALA A 116 1.87 -3.54 10.60
CA ALA A 116 0.83 -4.13 9.75
C ALA A 116 1.16 -4.06 8.24
N GLY A 117 1.86 -3.02 7.80
CA GLY A 117 2.34 -2.93 6.42
C GLY A 117 3.50 -3.90 6.14
N GLY A 118 4.33 -4.20 7.14
CA GLY A 118 5.41 -5.20 7.01
C GLY A 118 4.85 -6.62 6.89
N LEU A 119 3.82 -6.94 7.69
CA LEU A 119 3.08 -8.19 7.51
C LEU A 119 2.43 -8.25 6.12
N ALA A 120 1.83 -7.16 5.66
CA ALA A 120 1.26 -7.10 4.32
C ALA A 120 2.33 -7.31 3.23
N ALA A 121 3.54 -6.79 3.40
CA ALA A 121 4.64 -6.99 2.47
C ALA A 121 5.04 -8.48 2.37
N ILE A 122 5.05 -9.20 3.51
CA ILE A 122 5.29 -10.64 3.53
C ILE A 122 4.15 -11.38 2.82
N LEU A 123 2.90 -11.11 3.21
CA LEU A 123 1.71 -11.81 2.67
C LEU A 123 1.51 -11.60 1.17
N ARG A 124 1.97 -10.46 0.63
CA ARG A 124 1.79 -10.09 -0.77
C ARG A 124 3.07 -10.20 -1.61
N CYS A 125 4.15 -10.73 -1.04
CA CYS A 125 5.46 -10.76 -1.69
C CYS A 125 5.44 -11.57 -3.00
N ASP A 126 4.86 -12.77 -2.98
CA ASP A 126 4.78 -13.63 -4.17
C ASP A 126 3.90 -12.99 -5.26
N GLU A 127 2.73 -12.45 -4.91
CA GLU A 127 1.88 -11.72 -5.86
C GLU A 127 2.59 -10.51 -6.48
N PHE A 128 3.40 -9.80 -5.69
CA PHE A 128 4.20 -8.68 -6.17
C PHE A 128 5.33 -9.13 -7.10
N ARG A 129 6.02 -10.22 -6.77
CA ARG A 129 7.05 -10.82 -7.65
C ARG A 129 6.43 -11.25 -8.98
N ASP A 130 5.32 -11.97 -8.93
CA ASP A 130 4.68 -12.52 -10.13
C ASP A 130 4.22 -11.39 -11.07
N MET A 131 3.83 -10.23 -10.52
CA MET A 131 3.62 -9.03 -11.33
C MET A 131 4.86 -8.65 -12.15
N LEU A 132 6.05 -8.61 -11.53
CA LEU A 132 7.28 -8.15 -12.18
C LEU A 132 7.74 -9.12 -13.28
N VAL A 133 7.47 -10.41 -13.10
CA VAL A 133 7.83 -11.46 -14.07
C VAL A 133 6.80 -11.60 -15.19
N SER A 134 5.55 -11.15 -14.97
CA SER A 134 4.45 -11.21 -15.94
C SER A 134 4.43 -10.09 -17.00
N LEU A 135 5.51 -9.32 -17.13
CA LEU A 135 5.61 -8.10 -17.95
C LEU A 135 6.43 -8.30 -19.23
#